data_AF-A0A015KYS9-F1
#
_entry.id   AF-A0A015KYS9-F1
#
_cell.length_a   1.000
_cell.length_b   1.000
_cell.length_c   1.000
_cell.angle_alpha   90.00
_cell.angle_beta   90.00
_cell.angle_gamma   90.00
#
_symmetry.space_group_name_H-M   'P 1'
#
loop_
_entity.id
_entity.type
_entity.pdbx_description
1 polymer ?
#
loop_
_entity_poly.entity_id
_entity_poly.type
_entity_poly.pdbx_seq_one_letter_code
_entity_poly.pdbx_strand_id
1 'polypeptide(L)'
;MSPISVLELRDVIIASPTHKAPGPSSIPYEWFKLLSDTSLQFFYGLMNRCLDLFDIPKDWHLASIAPIPKPHEFDALLKNTRPITLLETARKLLVKIVNNRLSNILSSHHVFQGNNFAGLPSSSVNILINVLDGIIKSHTVHTI
;
A
#
# COMPACT_ATOMS: atom_id res chain seq x y z
N MET A 1 9.27 15.65 9.82
CA MET A 1 9.00 14.22 10.07
C MET A 1 10.28 13.60 10.63
N SER A 2 10.24 12.61 11.53
CA SER A 2 11.49 12.00 12.00
C SER A 2 12.24 11.35 10.83
N PRO A 3 13.58 11.33 10.81
CA PRO A 3 14.33 10.61 9.78
C PRO A 3 13.97 9.13 9.75
N ILE A 4 14.05 8.53 8.57
CA ILE A 4 13.99 7.07 8.38
C ILE A 4 15.25 6.48 8.99
N SER A 5 15.15 5.33 9.66
CA SER A 5 16.33 4.56 10.10
C SER A 5 16.71 3.50 9.06
N VAL A 6 17.98 3.10 9.04
CA VAL A 6 18.45 2.04 8.11
C VAL A 6 17.72 0.72 8.37
N LEU A 7 17.46 0.41 9.65
CA LEU A 7 16.72 -0.79 10.06
C LEU A 7 15.29 -0.74 9.52
N GLU A 8 14.58 0.38 9.72
CA GLU A 8 13.21 0.56 9.21
C GLU A 8 13.15 0.41 7.69
N LEU A 9 14.11 0.99 6.96
CA LEU A 9 14.18 0.83 5.51
C LEU A 9 14.40 -0.64 5.11
N ARG A 10 15.34 -1.33 5.78
CA ARG A 10 15.64 -2.75 5.53
C ARG A 10 14.42 -3.62 5.82
N ASP A 11 13.72 -3.38 6.92
CA ASP A 11 12.51 -4.13 7.29
C ASP A 11 11.41 -3.97 6.24
N VAL A 12 11.18 -2.74 5.76
CA VAL A 12 10.20 -2.48 4.69
C VAL A 12 10.60 -3.14 3.38
N ILE A 13 11.88 -3.13 3.01
CA ILE A 13 12.38 -3.83 1.83
C ILE A 13 12.16 -5.33 1.94
N ILE A 14 12.52 -5.96 3.06
CA ILE A 14 12.38 -7.41 3.27
C ILE A 14 10.90 -7.82 3.23
N ALA A 15 10.03 -7.06 3.91
CA ALA A 15 8.59 -7.29 3.97
C ALA A 15 7.83 -6.98 2.66
N SER A 16 8.49 -6.36 1.68
CA SER A 16 7.88 -6.06 0.39
C SER A 16 7.52 -7.35 -0.37
N PRO A 17 6.42 -7.37 -1.14
CA PRO A 17 5.98 -8.56 -1.86
C PRO A 17 6.88 -8.87 -3.06
N THR A 18 7.02 -10.15 -3.40
CA THR A 18 7.67 -10.60 -4.64
C THR A 18 6.64 -10.78 -5.77
N HIS A 19 7.14 -10.85 -7.00
CA HIS A 19 6.38 -11.06 -8.23
C HIS A 19 5.29 -10.00 -8.47
N LYS A 20 5.55 -8.75 -8.07
CA LYS A 20 4.67 -7.61 -8.35
C LYS A 20 5.18 -6.82 -9.54
N ALA A 21 4.25 -6.27 -10.31
CA ALA A 21 4.57 -5.44 -11.46
C ALA A 21 5.36 -4.19 -11.04
N PRO A 22 6.52 -3.93 -11.66
CA PRO A 22 7.31 -2.73 -11.42
C PRO A 22 6.66 -1.48 -12.03
N GLY A 23 7.22 -0.32 -11.72
CA GLY A 23 6.87 0.94 -12.39
C GLY A 23 7.57 1.11 -13.75
N PRO A 24 7.58 2.34 -14.30
CA PRO A 24 8.22 2.67 -15.58
C PRO A 24 9.67 2.19 -15.74
N SER A 25 10.49 2.26 -14.68
CA SER A 25 11.88 1.80 -14.66
C SER A 25 12.05 0.29 -14.84
N SER A 26 10.97 -0.49 -14.70
CA SER A 26 10.99 -1.95 -14.70
C SER A 26 11.82 -2.58 -13.57
N ILE A 27 12.21 -1.81 -12.55
CA ILE A 27 12.94 -2.31 -11.37
C ILE A 27 11.95 -2.93 -10.37
N PRO A 28 12.02 -4.23 -10.08
CA PRO A 28 11.10 -4.91 -9.17
C PRO A 28 11.59 -4.85 -7.71
N TYR A 29 10.76 -5.26 -6.75
CA TYR A 29 11.10 -5.21 -5.32
C TYR A 29 12.29 -6.10 -4.97
N GLU A 30 12.44 -7.21 -5.68
CA GLU A 30 13.48 -8.22 -5.53
C GLU A 30 14.87 -7.61 -5.65
N TRP A 31 15.06 -6.59 -6.49
CA TRP A 31 16.36 -5.95 -6.65
C TRP A 31 16.74 -5.14 -5.41
N PHE A 32 15.76 -4.52 -4.74
CA PHE A 32 16.00 -3.82 -3.47
C PHE A 32 16.39 -4.79 -2.35
N LYS A 33 15.85 -6.02 -2.36
CA LYS A 33 16.21 -7.07 -1.41
C LYS A 33 17.65 -7.57 -1.58
N LEU A 34 18.25 -7.35 -2.74
CA LEU A 34 19.61 -7.76 -3.09
C LEU A 34 20.64 -6.63 -2.95
N LEU A 35 20.24 -5.45 -2.45
CA LEU A 35 21.17 -4.34 -2.27
C LEU A 35 22.28 -4.72 -1.29
N SER A 36 23.53 -4.46 -1.69
CA SER A 36 24.67 -4.46 -0.77
C SER A 36 24.50 -3.37 0.29
N ASP A 37 25.20 -3.48 1.42
CA ASP A 37 25.13 -2.47 2.48
C ASP A 37 25.47 -1.06 1.96
N THR A 38 26.49 -0.94 1.11
CA THR A 38 26.85 0.33 0.46
C THR A 38 25.68 0.89 -0.37
N SER A 39 25.06 0.07 -1.20
CA SER A 39 23.93 0.50 -2.05
C SER A 39 22.69 0.85 -1.23
N LEU A 40 22.47 0.10 -0.13
CA LEU A 40 21.41 0.39 0.83
C LEU A 40 21.63 1.75 1.51
N GLN A 41 22.88 2.11 1.85
CA GLN A 41 23.20 3.43 2.41
C GLN A 41 22.93 4.56 1.41
N PHE A 42 23.28 4.39 0.13
CA PHE A 42 22.92 5.37 -0.91
C PHE A 42 21.41 5.54 -1.02
N PHE A 43 20.68 4.42 -1.06
CA PHE A 43 19.22 4.43 -1.15
C PHE A 43 18.57 5.06 0.08
N TYR A 44 19.10 4.75 1.26
CA TYR A 44 18.73 5.37 2.53
C TYR A 44 18.93 6.90 2.51
N GLY A 45 20.06 7.37 2.00
CA GLY A 45 20.34 8.80 1.84
C GLY A 45 19.32 9.47 0.92
N LEU A 46 19.00 8.83 -0.21
CA LEU A 46 17.97 9.32 -1.12
C LEU A 46 16.59 9.40 -0.43
N MET A 47 16.19 8.38 0.30
CA MET A 47 14.90 8.33 1.00
C MET A 47 14.75 9.44 2.03
N ASN A 48 15.76 9.64 2.88
CA ASN A 48 15.75 10.73 3.85
C ASN A 48 15.78 12.10 3.18
N ARG A 49 16.55 12.26 2.10
CA ARG A 49 16.57 13.52 1.35
C ARG A 49 15.20 13.86 0.78
N CYS A 50 14.42 12.87 0.34
CA CYS A 50 13.05 13.09 -0.10
C CYS A 50 12.15 13.63 1.03
N LEU A 51 12.28 13.07 2.25
CA LEU A 51 11.52 13.55 3.41
C LEU A 51 11.94 14.94 3.86
N ASP A 52 13.24 15.23 3.87
CA ASP A 52 13.78 16.51 4.32
C ASP A 52 13.43 17.66 3.36
N LEU A 53 13.43 17.38 2.06
CA LEU A 53 13.10 18.36 1.02
C LEU A 53 11.59 18.47 0.73
N PHE A 54 10.79 17.56 1.27
CA PHE A 54 9.36 17.41 0.92
C PHE A 54 9.13 17.23 -0.60
N ASP A 55 10.08 16.58 -1.28
CA ASP A 55 10.04 16.37 -2.73
C ASP A 55 10.61 14.99 -3.09
N ILE A 56 10.34 14.52 -4.30
CA ILE A 56 10.82 13.23 -4.81
C ILE A 56 11.51 13.40 -6.17
N PRO A 57 12.34 12.44 -6.61
CA PRO A 57 12.93 12.48 -7.94
C PRO A 57 11.87 12.65 -9.04
N LYS A 58 12.15 13.49 -10.03
CA LYS A 58 11.24 13.77 -11.17
C LYS A 58 10.73 12.49 -11.84
N ASP A 59 11.59 11.50 -11.99
CA ASP A 59 11.23 10.21 -12.61
C ASP A 59 10.20 9.42 -11.78
N TRP A 60 10.15 9.62 -10.45
CA TRP A 60 9.15 8.99 -9.59
C TRP A 60 7.76 9.60 -9.71
N HIS A 61 7.62 10.75 -10.38
CA HIS A 61 6.31 11.30 -10.74
C HIS A 61 5.67 10.55 -11.91
N LEU A 62 6.47 9.86 -12.72
CA LEU A 62 5.98 9.05 -13.84
C LEU A 62 5.29 7.77 -13.33
N ALA A 63 4.36 7.27 -14.13
CA ALA A 63 3.67 6.03 -13.88
C ALA A 63 3.15 5.41 -15.17
N SER A 64 3.07 4.07 -15.20
CA SER A 64 2.44 3.34 -16.29
C SER A 64 1.00 3.01 -15.93
N ILE A 65 0.05 3.24 -16.84
CA ILE A 65 -1.36 2.88 -16.64
C ILE A 65 -1.66 1.59 -17.37
N ALA A 66 -2.14 0.58 -16.65
CA ALA A 66 -2.57 -0.70 -17.20
C ALA A 66 -4.09 -0.85 -17.03
N PRO A 67 -4.87 -1.00 -18.12
CA PRO A 67 -6.31 -1.26 -18.02
C PRO A 67 -6.57 -2.72 -17.63
N ILE A 68 -7.31 -2.95 -16.52
CA ILE A 68 -7.75 -4.29 -16.11
C ILE A 68 -9.25 -4.45 -16.40
N PRO A 69 -9.69 -5.49 -17.13
CA PRO A 69 -11.10 -5.74 -17.36
C PRO A 69 -11.91 -5.89 -16.06
N LYS A 70 -13.14 -5.36 -16.04
CA LYS A 70 -14.13 -5.70 -15.01
C LYS A 70 -14.62 -7.16 -15.21
N PRO A 71 -15.30 -7.77 -14.22
CA PRO A 71 -15.66 -9.20 -14.27
C PRO A 71 -16.75 -9.56 -15.29
N HIS A 72 -17.40 -8.56 -15.88
CA HIS A 72 -18.39 -8.67 -16.95
C HIS A 72 -17.76 -8.28 -18.29
N GLU A 73 -18.48 -8.50 -19.41
CA GLU A 73 -17.94 -8.35 -20.77
C GLU A 73 -17.17 -7.04 -20.98
N PHE A 74 -15.94 -7.19 -21.47
CA PHE A 74 -15.01 -6.08 -21.68
C PHE A 74 -15.38 -5.28 -22.93
N ASP A 75 -15.81 -5.95 -24.00
CA ASP A 75 -16.17 -5.39 -25.31
C ASP A 75 -15.13 -4.42 -25.92
N ALA A 76 -13.87 -4.50 -25.48
CA ALA A 76 -12.84 -3.50 -25.77
C ALA A 76 -13.24 -2.05 -25.39
N LEU A 77 -14.22 -1.88 -24.50
CA LEU A 77 -14.69 -0.58 -24.06
C LEU A 77 -13.92 -0.14 -22.81
N LEU A 78 -13.25 1.01 -22.87
CA LEU A 78 -12.47 1.55 -21.74
C LEU A 78 -13.31 1.73 -20.47
N LYS A 79 -14.60 2.08 -20.58
CA LYS A 79 -15.56 2.16 -19.46
C LYS A 79 -15.72 0.84 -18.69
N ASN A 80 -15.40 -0.29 -19.34
CA ASN A 80 -15.46 -1.63 -18.77
C ASN A 80 -14.11 -2.06 -18.16
N THR A 81 -13.17 -1.13 -17.97
CA THR A 81 -11.90 -1.37 -17.29
C THR A 81 -11.83 -0.71 -15.92
N ARG A 82 -10.89 -1.17 -15.10
CA ARG A 82 -10.35 -0.50 -13.93
C ARG A 82 -8.89 -0.19 -14.25
N PRO A 83 -8.52 1.08 -14.51
CA PRO A 83 -7.11 1.42 -14.70
C PRO A 83 -6.36 1.20 -13.39
N ILE A 84 -5.18 0.56 -13.48
CA ILE A 84 -4.22 0.48 -12.39
C ILE A 84 -2.99 1.29 -12.76
N THR A 85 -2.56 2.13 -11.82
CA THR A 85 -1.35 2.95 -11.94
C THR A 85 -0.17 2.22 -11.32
N LEU A 86 0.82 1.87 -12.14
CA LEU A 86 2.07 1.26 -11.72
C LEU A 86 3.09 2.35 -11.42
N LEU A 87 3.23 2.67 -10.13
CA LEU A 87 4.23 3.63 -9.64
C LEU A 87 5.63 3.02 -9.58
N GLU A 88 6.65 3.89 -9.59
CA GLU A 88 8.03 3.50 -9.31
C GLU A 88 8.17 2.71 -8.00
N THR A 89 8.90 1.60 -8.06
CA THR A 89 9.03 0.67 -6.93
C THR A 89 9.74 1.33 -5.74
N ALA A 90 10.77 2.14 -6.01
CA ALA A 90 11.42 2.95 -4.99
C ALA A 90 10.44 3.91 -4.30
N ARG A 91 9.62 4.62 -5.07
CA ARG A 91 8.56 5.50 -4.53
C ARG A 91 7.58 4.71 -3.65
N LYS A 92 7.17 3.51 -4.08
CA LYS A 92 6.27 2.66 -3.28
C LYS A 92 6.90 2.30 -1.93
N LEU A 93 8.22 2.05 -1.86
CA LEU A 93 8.93 1.79 -0.60
C LEU A 93 8.92 3.01 0.32
N LEU A 94 9.19 4.21 -0.20
CA LEU A 94 9.10 5.46 0.57
C LEU A 94 7.70 5.65 1.17
N VAL A 95 6.67 5.55 0.32
CA VAL A 95 5.27 5.71 0.72
C VAL A 95 4.88 4.64 1.74
N LYS A 96 5.39 3.41 1.61
CA LYS A 96 5.13 2.34 2.58
C LYS A 96 5.66 2.67 3.97
N ILE A 97 6.85 3.27 4.08
CA ILE A 97 7.42 3.72 5.36
C ILE A 97 6.51 4.80 5.99
N VAL A 98 6.18 5.83 5.22
CA VAL A 98 5.28 6.92 5.66
C VAL A 98 3.93 6.37 6.09
N ASN A 99 3.34 5.47 5.31
CA ASN A 99 2.05 4.85 5.60
C ASN A 99 2.11 4.00 6.87
N ASN A 100 3.17 3.21 7.10
CA ASN A 100 3.31 2.42 8.32
C ASN A 100 3.35 3.31 9.56
N ARG A 101 4.13 4.40 9.53
CA ARG A 101 4.19 5.38 10.62
C ARG A 101 2.82 6.02 10.88
N LEU A 102 2.14 6.45 9.81
CA LEU A 102 0.82 7.05 9.92
C LEU A 102 -0.22 6.05 10.47
N SER A 103 -0.26 4.82 9.94
CA SER A 103 -1.16 3.77 10.41
C SER A 103 -0.94 3.44 11.89
N ASN A 104 0.32 3.44 12.36
CA ASN A 104 0.62 3.21 13.77
C ASN A 104 0.05 4.32 14.66
N ILE A 105 0.25 5.60 14.28
CA ILE A 105 -0.30 6.76 15.00
C ILE A 105 -1.84 6.71 15.01
N LEU A 106 -2.46 6.47 13.85
CA LEU A 106 -3.92 6.41 13.74
C LEU A 106 -4.51 5.29 14.60
N SER A 107 -3.82 4.15 14.69
CA SER A 107 -4.23 3.02 15.51
C SER A 107 -4.03 3.30 17.01
N SER A 108 -2.87 3.83 17.42
CA SER A 108 -2.54 4.09 18.82
C SER A 108 -3.41 5.16 19.47
N HIS A 109 -3.88 6.12 18.68
CA HIS A 109 -4.77 7.18 19.14
C HIS A 109 -6.25 6.90 18.91
N HIS A 110 -6.62 5.71 18.41
CA HIS A 110 -8.00 5.34 18.06
C HIS A 110 -8.72 6.43 17.25
N VAL A 111 -8.01 7.01 16.28
CA VAL A 111 -8.52 8.16 15.51
C VAL A 111 -9.74 7.77 14.69
N PHE A 112 -9.74 6.54 14.15
CA PHE A 112 -10.93 5.98 13.52
C PHE A 112 -11.83 5.38 14.60
N GLN A 113 -13.04 5.92 14.72
CA GLN A 113 -14.09 5.42 15.62
C GLN A 113 -15.14 4.62 14.85
N GLY A 114 -15.87 3.74 15.57
CA GLY A 114 -17.04 3.03 15.07
C GLY A 114 -16.75 1.81 14.18
N ASN A 115 -17.60 1.59 13.18
CA ASN A 115 -17.59 0.43 12.27
C ASN A 115 -16.66 0.62 11.06
N ASN A 116 -15.52 1.30 11.21
CA ASN A 116 -14.54 1.40 10.11
C ASN A 116 -13.62 0.18 10.10
N PHE A 117 -13.81 -0.71 9.12
CA PHE A 117 -13.03 -1.94 8.95
C PHE A 117 -12.01 -1.87 7.81
N ALA A 118 -11.69 -0.67 7.33
CA ALA A 118 -10.76 -0.44 6.24
C ALA A 118 -9.60 0.47 6.66
N GLY A 119 -8.41 0.21 6.10
CA GLY A 119 -7.27 1.13 6.17
C GLY A 119 -6.41 1.06 7.44
N LEU A 120 -6.77 0.23 8.42
CA LEU A 120 -5.95 -0.03 9.61
C LEU A 120 -5.38 -1.46 9.62
N PRO A 121 -4.26 -1.70 10.33
CA PRO A 121 -3.80 -3.05 10.61
C PRO A 121 -4.90 -3.88 11.28
N SER A 122 -4.98 -5.16 10.93
CA SER A 122 -5.91 -6.14 11.53
C SER A 122 -7.41 -5.86 11.32
N SER A 123 -7.79 -4.89 10.49
CA SER A 123 -9.17 -4.67 10.10
C SER A 123 -9.57 -5.56 8.92
N SER A 124 -10.71 -6.25 9.03
CA SER A 124 -11.24 -7.11 7.96
C SER A 124 -12.73 -6.87 7.75
N VAL A 125 -13.13 -6.74 6.49
CA VAL A 125 -14.54 -6.59 6.09
C VAL A 125 -15.35 -7.83 6.48
N ASN A 126 -14.73 -9.00 6.59
CA ASN A 126 -15.40 -10.23 6.99
C ASN A 126 -16.01 -10.14 8.40
N ILE A 127 -15.38 -9.36 9.30
CA ILE A 127 -15.91 -9.15 10.66
C ILE A 127 -17.26 -8.43 10.57
N LEU A 128 -17.33 -7.36 9.78
CA LEU A 128 -18.58 -6.63 9.58
C LEU A 128 -19.65 -7.50 8.90
N ILE A 129 -19.28 -8.25 7.86
CA ILE A 129 -20.21 -9.16 7.17
C ILE A 129 -20.80 -10.17 8.16
N ASN A 130 -19.97 -10.78 9.00
CA ASN A 130 -20.43 -11.76 10.00
C ASN A 130 -21.34 -11.13 11.07
N VAL A 131 -21.03 -9.91 11.51
CA VAL A 131 -21.89 -9.17 12.46
C VAL A 131 -23.26 -8.89 11.84
N LEU A 132 -23.28 -8.41 10.59
CA LEU A 132 -24.51 -8.14 9.85
C LEU A 132 -25.35 -9.42 9.64
N ASP A 133 -24.71 -10.51 9.25
CA ASP A 133 -25.36 -11.82 9.08
C ASP A 133 -25.97 -12.33 10.39
N GLY A 134 -25.26 -12.17 11.52
CA GLY A 134 -25.78 -12.49 12.85
C GLY A 134 -27.02 -11.67 13.23
N ILE A 135 -27.01 -10.36 12.95
CA ILE A 135 -28.16 -9.48 13.20
C ILE A 135 -29.37 -9.92 12.36
N ILE A 136 -29.17 -10.17 11.07
CA ILE A 136 -30.24 -10.61 10.15
C ILE A 136 -30.85 -11.93 10.64
N LYS A 137 -30.02 -12.91 11.01
CA LYS A 137 -30.47 -14.21 11.54
C LYS A 137 -31.21 -14.11 12.86
N SER A 138 -30.77 -13.23 13.77
CA SER A 138 -31.45 -13.04 15.05
C SER A 138 -32.87 -12.48 14.88
N HIS A 139 -33.11 -11.61 13.89
CA HIS A 139 -34.43 -11.04 13.65
C HIS A 139 -35.39 -12.02 12.97
N THR A 140 -34.90 -12.88 12.08
CA THR A 140 -35.75 -13.89 11.41
C THR A 140 -36.24 -14.99 12.35
N VAL A 141 -35.52 -15.29 13.44
CA VAL A 141 -35.93 -16.32 14.43
C VAL A 141 -37.07 -15.85 15.34
N HIS A 142 -37.25 -14.53 15.53
CA HIS A 142 -38.29 -13.98 16.42
C HIS A 142 -39.61 -13.62 15.71
N THR A 143 -39.74 -13.91 14.41
CA THR A 143 -40.95 -13.60 13.62
C THR A 143 -41.76 -14.85 13.22
N ILE A 144 -41.58 -15.97 13.94
CA ILE A 144 -42.33 -17.22 13.74
C ILE A 144 -42.95 -17.66 15.07
#